data_AF-A0A520C6C2-F1
#
_entry.id   AF-A0A520C6C2-F1
#
_cell.length_a   1.000
_cell.length_b   1.000
_cell.length_c   1.000
_cell.angle_alpha   90.00
_cell.angle_beta   90.00
_cell.angle_gamma   90.00
#
_symmetry.space_group_name_H-M   'P 1'
#
loop_
_entity.id
_entity.type
_entity.pdbx_description
1 polymer ?
#
loop_
_entity_poly.entity_id
_entity_poly.type
_entity_poly.pdbx_seq_one_letter_code
_entity_poly.pdbx_strand_id
1 'polypeptide(L)'
;LGLGMNVLAYDLFPSESEITLEFQGGKSVSIPIKTVSLDEVIAGSDFLSLHTPFADKPILGAEEFAKMKNGVGIVNCSRGGTIDESALIEALNLGKVSFAGLDVFNNEPTPLAEILTHPKISLTPHIGASTNEAQERIGTELATLIIEHFKK
;
A
#
# COMPACT_ATOMS: atom_id res chain seq x y z
N LEU A 1 -12.16 -7.23 -10.13
CA LEU A 1 -12.61 -8.65 -10.06
C LEU A 1 -11.67 -9.42 -9.12
N GLY A 2 -12.21 -10.32 -8.30
CA GLY A 2 -11.56 -10.89 -7.12
C GLY A 2 -12.51 -10.82 -5.93
N LEU A 3 -12.39 -9.77 -5.11
CA LEU A 3 -13.31 -9.49 -4.00
C LEU A 3 -14.51 -8.61 -4.36
N GLY A 4 -14.67 -8.23 -5.63
CA GLY A 4 -15.82 -7.44 -6.10
C GLY A 4 -15.80 -5.96 -5.71
N MET A 5 -14.64 -5.41 -5.34
CA MET A 5 -14.49 -4.01 -4.93
C MET A 5 -14.44 -3.04 -6.12
N ASN A 6 -14.92 -1.81 -5.88
CA ASN A 6 -14.68 -0.66 -6.75
C ASN A 6 -13.29 -0.08 -6.44
N VAL A 7 -12.57 0.41 -7.46
CA VAL A 7 -11.20 0.92 -7.30
C VAL A 7 -11.17 2.41 -7.61
N LEU A 8 -10.73 3.21 -6.64
CA LEU A 8 -10.28 4.59 -6.83
C LEU A 8 -8.76 4.60 -6.71
N ALA A 9 -8.07 5.28 -7.62
CA ALA A 9 -6.61 5.36 -7.63
C ALA A 9 -6.16 6.81 -7.71
N TYR A 10 -5.05 7.13 -7.04
CA TYR A 10 -4.35 8.39 -7.19
C TYR A 10 -2.88 8.09 -7.47
N ASP A 11 -2.30 8.85 -8.39
CA ASP A 11 -0.88 8.86 -8.69
C ASP A 11 -0.45 10.31 -9.00
N LEU A 12 0.81 10.64 -8.73
CA LEU A 12 1.39 11.93 -9.12
C LEU A 12 1.44 12.10 -10.65
N PHE A 13 1.41 10.98 -11.38
CA PHE A 13 1.34 10.94 -12.83
C PHE A 13 -0.04 10.40 -13.24
N PRO A 14 -1.04 11.28 -13.44
CA PRO A 14 -2.37 10.85 -13.82
C PRO A 14 -2.31 10.02 -15.10
N SER A 15 -2.94 8.86 -15.04
CA SER A 15 -3.13 8.01 -16.21
C SER A 15 -4.59 7.56 -16.29
N GLU A 16 -5.08 7.45 -17.52
CA GLU A 16 -6.23 6.65 -17.85
C GLU A 16 -5.68 5.41 -18.55
N SER A 17 -5.80 4.27 -17.89
CA SER A 17 -5.29 3.00 -18.41
C SER A 17 -6.37 1.94 -18.31
N GLU A 18 -6.27 0.94 -19.17
CA GLU A 18 -7.11 -0.25 -19.09
C GLU A 18 -6.21 -1.42 -18.70
N ILE A 19 -6.53 -2.08 -17.59
CA ILE A 19 -5.90 -3.34 -17.22
C ILE A 19 -6.73 -4.47 -17.83
N THR A 20 -6.16 -5.16 -18.80
CA THR A 20 -6.74 -6.38 -19.36
C THR A 20 -6.19 -7.59 -18.61
N LEU A 21 -7.07 -8.31 -17.92
CA LEU A 21 -6.75 -9.58 -17.28
C LEU A 21 -7.18 -10.73 -18.19
N GLU A 22 -6.23 -11.60 -18.51
CA GLU A 22 -6.50 -12.83 -19.26
C GLU A 22 -6.61 -14.03 -18.31
N PHE A 23 -7.70 -14.78 -18.44
CA PHE A 23 -7.98 -15.97 -17.66
C PHE A 23 -7.84 -17.22 -18.53
N GLN A 24 -7.56 -18.35 -17.89
CA GLN A 24 -7.57 -19.65 -18.56
C GLN A 24 -8.90 -19.89 -19.28
N GLY A 25 -8.83 -20.44 -20.50
CA GLY A 25 -9.98 -20.64 -21.37
C GLY A 25 -10.32 -19.47 -22.29
N GLY A 26 -9.39 -18.51 -22.48
CA GLY A 26 -9.51 -17.43 -23.46
C GLY A 26 -10.50 -16.33 -23.07
N LYS A 27 -10.83 -16.22 -21.78
CA LYS A 27 -11.67 -15.14 -21.26
C LYS A 27 -10.79 -13.97 -20.87
N SER A 28 -11.13 -12.78 -21.34
CA SER A 28 -10.48 -11.54 -20.91
C SER A 28 -11.48 -10.62 -20.21
N VAL A 29 -10.98 -9.85 -19.25
CA VAL A 29 -11.73 -8.77 -18.60
C VAL A 29 -10.88 -7.51 -18.67
N SER A 30 -11.43 -6.47 -19.30
CA SER A 30 -10.88 -5.13 -19.31
C SER A 30 -11.42 -4.32 -18.13
N ILE A 31 -10.52 -3.76 -17.33
CA ILE A 31 -10.85 -2.92 -16.18
C ILE A 31 -10.30 -1.52 -16.45
N PRO A 32 -11.15 -0.52 -16.72
CA PRO A 32 -10.68 0.87 -16.82
C PRO A 32 -10.25 1.35 -15.44
N ILE A 33 -9.03 1.87 -15.35
CA ILE A 33 -8.51 2.56 -14.18
C ILE A 33 -8.44 4.04 -14.52
N LYS A 34 -9.24 4.81 -13.78
CA LYS A 34 -9.19 6.26 -13.80
C LYS A 34 -8.54 6.75 -12.52
N THR A 35 -7.50 7.56 -12.68
CA THR A 35 -6.93 8.30 -11.56
C THR A 35 -7.84 9.46 -11.18
N VAL A 36 -8.05 9.62 -9.87
CA VAL A 36 -8.80 10.70 -9.24
C VAL A 36 -7.85 11.47 -8.31
N SER A 37 -8.30 12.58 -7.74
CA SER A 37 -7.48 13.34 -6.79
C SER A 37 -7.24 12.57 -5.49
N LEU A 38 -6.18 12.92 -4.76
CA LEU A 38 -5.88 12.30 -3.45
C LEU A 38 -7.01 12.51 -2.45
N ASP A 39 -7.61 13.71 -2.40
CA ASP A 39 -8.74 14.00 -1.52
C ASP A 39 -9.96 13.12 -1.86
N GLU A 40 -10.22 12.84 -3.14
CA GLU A 40 -11.29 11.92 -3.56
C GLU A 40 -11.02 10.47 -3.14
N VAL A 41 -9.76 10.00 -3.23
CA VAL A 41 -9.40 8.67 -2.71
C VAL A 41 -9.61 8.61 -1.20
N ILE A 42 -9.14 9.61 -0.46
CA ILE A 42 -9.23 9.65 1.01
C ILE A 42 -10.69 9.68 1.47
N ALA A 43 -11.52 10.54 0.88
CA ALA A 43 -12.92 10.68 1.27
C ALA A 43 -13.81 9.54 0.74
N GLY A 44 -13.46 8.95 -0.40
CA GLY A 44 -14.27 7.93 -1.07
C GLY A 44 -14.01 6.49 -0.65
N SER A 45 -12.84 6.20 -0.06
CA SER A 45 -12.39 4.83 0.23
C SER A 45 -13.02 4.24 1.49
N ASP A 46 -13.56 3.02 1.38
CA ASP A 46 -13.89 2.17 2.54
C ASP A 46 -12.65 1.38 3.03
N PHE A 47 -11.72 1.13 2.11
CA PHE A 47 -10.42 0.52 2.33
C PHE A 47 -9.37 1.30 1.55
N LEU A 48 -8.27 1.66 2.21
CA LEU A 48 -7.20 2.44 1.60
C LEU A 48 -5.87 1.69 1.73
N SER A 49 -5.21 1.44 0.60
CA SER A 49 -3.91 0.78 0.52
C SER A 49 -2.85 1.71 -0.04
N LEU A 50 -1.67 1.75 0.57
CA LEU A 50 -0.56 2.58 0.11
C LEU A 50 0.47 1.76 -0.66
N HIS A 51 0.87 2.29 -1.82
CA HIS A 51 1.88 1.70 -2.71
C HIS A 51 2.83 2.78 -3.25
N THR A 52 3.18 3.73 -2.39
CA THR A 52 4.00 4.90 -2.73
C THR A 52 5.35 4.84 -2.03
N PRO A 53 6.41 5.44 -2.62
CA PRO A 53 7.65 5.67 -1.91
C PRO A 53 7.41 6.60 -0.71
N PHE A 54 8.29 6.53 0.27
CA PHE A 54 8.35 7.54 1.32
C PHE A 54 8.73 8.90 0.71
N ALA A 55 8.08 9.96 1.19
CA ALA A 55 8.39 11.36 0.89
C ALA A 55 8.68 12.09 2.21
N ASP A 56 9.09 13.35 2.16
CA ASP A 56 9.48 14.11 3.37
C ASP A 56 8.39 14.21 4.46
N LYS A 57 7.12 13.98 4.08
CA LYS A 57 5.98 13.97 4.99
C LYS A 57 5.12 12.70 4.79
N PRO A 58 4.47 12.22 5.86
CA PRO A 58 3.47 11.16 5.72
C PRO A 58 2.35 11.61 4.79
N ILE A 59 1.85 10.68 3.99
CA ILE A 59 0.70 10.88 3.12
C ILE A 59 -0.57 10.86 3.96
N LEU A 60 -0.60 10.01 4.99
CA LEU A 60 -1.72 9.92 5.93
C LEU A 60 -1.29 10.45 7.30
N GLY A 61 -1.69 11.69 7.60
CA GLY A 61 -1.64 12.28 8.92
C GLY A 61 -3.04 12.47 9.52
N ALA A 62 -3.11 13.22 10.63
CA ALA A 62 -4.35 13.51 11.32
C ALA A 62 -5.40 14.20 10.43
N GLU A 63 -4.97 15.12 9.56
CA GLU A 63 -5.85 15.83 8.62
C GLU A 63 -6.49 14.88 7.60
N GLU A 64 -5.70 13.97 7.04
CA GLU A 64 -6.20 12.98 6.09
C GLU A 64 -7.14 11.99 6.77
N PHE A 65 -6.78 11.49 7.96
CA PHE A 65 -7.66 10.62 8.72
C PHE A 65 -9.01 11.28 9.04
N ALA A 66 -9.04 12.58 9.34
CA ALA A 66 -10.28 13.30 9.61
C ALA A 66 -11.24 13.30 8.40
N LYS A 67 -10.71 13.37 7.18
CA LYS A 67 -11.46 13.39 5.92
C LYS A 67 -12.01 12.02 5.49
N MET A 68 -11.47 10.92 6.04
CA MET A 68 -11.90 9.56 5.67
C MET A 68 -13.32 9.23 6.11
N LYS A 69 -13.89 8.17 5.55
CA LYS A 69 -15.10 7.54 6.10
C LYS A 69 -14.83 7.00 7.51
N ASN A 70 -15.86 7.02 8.36
CA ASN A 70 -15.79 6.34 9.66
C ASN A 70 -15.79 4.82 9.45
N GLY A 71 -14.90 4.12 10.16
CA GLY A 71 -14.74 2.67 10.04
C GLY A 71 -13.88 2.23 8.85
N VAL A 72 -13.09 3.13 8.25
CA VAL A 72 -12.18 2.81 7.15
C VAL A 72 -11.14 1.76 7.55
N GLY A 73 -10.78 0.87 6.63
CA GLY A 73 -9.65 -0.05 6.78
C GLY A 73 -8.39 0.47 6.10
N ILE A 74 -7.24 0.36 6.74
CA ILE A 74 -5.95 0.84 6.20
C ILE A 74 -4.99 -0.32 5.95
N VAL A 75 -4.26 -0.30 4.83
CA VAL A 75 -3.20 -1.26 4.54
C VAL A 75 -1.95 -0.53 4.08
N ASN A 76 -0.79 -0.87 4.66
CA ASN A 76 0.50 -0.35 4.21
C ASN A 76 1.47 -1.49 3.94
N CYS A 77 1.80 -1.67 2.66
CA CYS A 77 2.82 -2.60 2.19
C CYS A 77 3.92 -1.88 1.40
N SER A 78 4.06 -0.55 1.56
CA SER A 78 5.01 0.25 0.79
C SER A 78 6.30 0.51 1.56
N ARG A 79 6.31 1.55 2.40
CA ARG A 79 7.44 1.96 3.24
C ARG A 79 6.93 2.49 4.57
N GLY A 80 7.75 2.35 5.61
CA GLY A 80 7.63 3.16 6.82
C GLY A 80 7.65 4.65 6.47
N GLY A 81 6.93 5.44 7.27
CA GLY A 81 6.86 6.89 7.18
C GLY A 81 5.77 7.41 6.25
N THR A 82 5.13 6.55 5.44
CA THR A 82 3.99 6.96 4.59
C THR A 82 2.73 7.24 5.40
N ILE A 83 2.67 6.71 6.62
CA ILE A 83 1.61 6.95 7.61
C ILE A 83 2.26 7.54 8.87
N ASP A 84 1.64 8.56 9.45
CA ASP A 84 1.92 8.97 10.82
C ASP A 84 1.37 7.92 11.79
N GLU A 85 2.25 7.10 12.37
CA GLU A 85 1.89 6.01 13.29
C GLU A 85 1.15 6.52 14.54
N SER A 86 1.45 7.72 15.02
CA SER A 86 0.75 8.30 16.19
C SER A 86 -0.67 8.69 15.82
N ALA A 87 -0.85 9.33 14.67
CA ALA A 87 -2.17 9.69 14.16
C ALA A 87 -3.01 8.44 13.83
N LEU A 88 -2.38 7.37 13.33
CA LEU A 88 -3.05 6.08 13.09
C LEU A 88 -3.57 5.45 14.39
N ILE A 89 -2.74 5.41 15.44
CA ILE A 89 -3.15 4.90 16.77
C ILE A 89 -4.33 5.70 17.32
N GLU A 90 -4.28 7.03 17.24
CA GLU A 90 -5.38 7.88 17.68
C GLU A 90 -6.67 7.59 16.87
N ALA A 91 -6.56 7.52 15.54
CA ALA A 91 -7.70 7.23 14.68
C ALA A 91 -8.33 5.84 14.93
N LEU A 92 -7.51 4.84 15.27
CA LEU A 92 -7.97 3.50 15.66
C LEU A 92 -8.69 3.49 17.02
N ASN A 93 -8.16 4.25 17.98
CA ASN A 93 -8.74 4.39 19.31
C ASN A 93 -10.09 5.12 19.26
N LEU A 94 -10.20 6.18 18.44
CA LEU A 94 -11.43 6.93 18.22
C LEU A 94 -12.45 6.18 17.33
N GLY A 95 -12.07 5.04 16.74
CA GLY A 95 -12.92 4.26 15.84
C GLY A 95 -13.13 4.91 14.46
N LYS A 96 -12.36 5.95 14.14
CA LYS A 96 -12.31 6.52 12.79
C LYS A 96 -11.78 5.48 11.80
N VAL A 97 -10.70 4.80 12.19
CA VAL A 97 -10.16 3.61 11.51
C VAL A 97 -10.66 2.36 12.24
N SER A 98 -11.20 1.41 11.50
CA SER A 98 -11.71 0.15 12.07
C SER A 98 -10.57 -0.83 12.35
N PHE A 99 -9.62 -0.94 11.42
CA PHE A 99 -8.42 -1.78 11.55
C PHE A 99 -7.33 -1.32 10.59
N ALA A 100 -6.10 -1.75 10.87
CA ALA A 100 -4.96 -1.55 9.98
C ALA A 100 -4.19 -2.86 9.72
N GLY A 101 -3.65 -3.03 8.52
CA GLY A 101 -2.68 -4.07 8.18
C GLY A 101 -1.35 -3.44 7.78
N LEU A 102 -0.28 -3.69 8.53
CA LEU A 102 1.03 -3.07 8.29
C LEU A 102 2.09 -4.16 8.07
N ASP A 103 2.77 -4.10 6.92
CA ASP A 103 3.98 -4.88 6.66
C ASP A 103 5.25 -4.07 6.93
N VAL A 104 5.12 -2.74 7.05
CA VAL A 104 6.24 -1.79 7.15
C VAL A 104 6.01 -0.78 8.26
N PHE A 105 7.10 -0.29 8.85
CA PHE A 105 7.10 0.57 10.06
C PHE A 105 8.12 1.70 9.95
N ASN A 106 7.89 2.81 10.65
CA ASN A 106 8.77 3.99 10.62
C ASN A 106 10.19 3.67 11.09
N ASN A 107 10.33 2.86 12.14
CA ASN A 107 11.61 2.58 12.77
C ASN A 107 11.97 1.09 12.70
N GLU A 108 12.04 0.53 11.49
CA GLU A 108 12.48 -0.86 11.32
C GLU A 108 13.97 -1.04 11.68
N PRO A 109 14.36 -2.14 12.36
CA PRO A 109 13.56 -3.32 12.74
C PRO A 109 12.94 -3.23 14.15
N THR A 110 12.83 -2.03 14.73
CA THR A 110 12.30 -1.77 16.08
C THR A 110 11.04 -0.89 16.05
N PRO A 111 9.88 -1.40 15.58
CA PRO A 111 8.64 -0.63 15.51
C PRO A 111 8.17 -0.14 16.89
N LEU A 112 7.27 0.84 16.89
CA LEU A 112 6.65 1.34 18.12
C LEU A 112 5.89 0.22 18.85
N ALA A 113 6.10 0.11 20.16
CA ALA A 113 5.43 -0.89 20.99
C ALA A 113 3.90 -0.78 20.94
N GLU A 114 3.38 0.44 20.83
CA GLU A 114 1.94 0.68 20.67
C GLU A 114 1.40 0.06 19.39
N ILE A 115 2.11 0.20 18.26
CA ILE A 115 1.74 -0.46 16.99
C ILE A 115 1.77 -1.98 17.16
N LEU A 116 2.84 -2.52 17.76
CA LEU A 116 3.05 -3.96 17.95
C LEU A 116 1.98 -4.63 18.81
N THR A 117 1.37 -3.89 19.74
CA THR A 117 0.44 -4.43 20.73
C THR A 117 -1.01 -4.03 20.49
N HIS A 118 -1.27 -3.14 19.52
CA HIS A 118 -2.61 -2.63 19.28
C HIS A 118 -3.54 -3.74 18.72
N PRO A 119 -4.69 -4.03 19.37
CA PRO A 119 -5.51 -5.20 19.03
C PRO A 119 -6.22 -5.11 17.68
N LYS A 120 -6.29 -3.92 17.10
CA LYS A 120 -6.90 -3.66 15.77
C LYS A 120 -5.87 -3.59 14.63
N ILE A 121 -4.61 -3.95 14.89
CA ILE A 121 -3.56 -3.93 13.87
C ILE A 121 -3.08 -5.35 13.60
N SER A 122 -3.09 -5.74 12.32
CA SER A 122 -2.46 -6.97 11.83
C SER A 122 -1.08 -6.65 11.28
N LEU A 123 -0.07 -7.42 11.66
CA LEU A 123 1.34 -7.10 11.44
C LEU A 123 2.09 -8.21 10.75
N THR A 124 2.98 -7.84 9.83
CA THR A 124 3.98 -8.74 9.24
C THR A 124 5.35 -8.04 9.19
N PRO A 125 6.47 -8.78 9.30
CA PRO A 125 7.79 -8.17 9.45
C PRO A 125 8.46 -7.91 8.09
N HIS A 126 7.89 -7.02 7.28
CA HIS A 126 8.41 -6.60 5.97
C HIS A 126 8.70 -7.77 5.02
N ILE A 127 7.70 -8.63 4.84
CA ILE A 127 7.83 -9.89 4.07
C ILE A 127 7.14 -9.86 2.70
N GLY A 128 6.65 -8.70 2.25
CA GLY A 128 5.92 -8.58 0.99
C GLY A 128 6.64 -9.16 -0.24
N ALA A 129 7.97 -9.12 -0.28
CA ALA A 129 8.79 -9.69 -1.36
C ALA A 129 9.56 -10.97 -0.96
N SER A 130 9.28 -11.56 0.20
CA SER A 130 10.01 -12.71 0.77
C SER A 130 9.52 -14.07 0.24
N THR A 131 9.23 -14.14 -1.06
CA THR A 131 8.90 -15.40 -1.77
C THR A 131 10.11 -15.92 -2.54
N ASN A 132 10.25 -17.24 -2.68
CA ASN A 132 11.37 -17.84 -3.43
C ASN A 132 11.45 -17.30 -4.86
N GLU A 133 10.31 -17.19 -5.53
CA GLU A 133 10.17 -16.73 -6.90
C GLU A 133 10.60 -15.26 -7.07
N ALA A 134 10.23 -14.39 -6.13
CA ALA A 134 10.66 -12.99 -6.14
C ALA A 134 12.18 -12.88 -5.88
N GLN A 135 12.70 -13.60 -4.89
CA GLN A 135 14.13 -13.58 -4.55
C GLN A 135 14.99 -14.11 -5.70
N GLU A 136 14.57 -15.19 -6.36
CA GLU A 136 15.25 -15.75 -7.54
C GLU A 136 15.26 -14.76 -8.71
N ARG A 137 14.12 -14.11 -8.98
CA ARG A 137 14.01 -13.09 -10.04
C ARG A 137 14.94 -11.91 -9.77
N ILE A 138 14.92 -11.37 -8.55
CA ILE A 138 15.80 -10.27 -8.14
C ILE A 138 17.27 -10.66 -8.30
N GLY A 139 17.63 -11.87 -7.86
CA GLY A 139 19.00 -12.38 -8.00
C GLY A 139 19.45 -12.47 -9.46
N THR A 140 18.58 -12.96 -10.35
CA THR A 140 18.84 -13.09 -11.78
C THR A 140 18.96 -11.73 -12.47
N GLU A 141 18.08 -10.78 -12.14
CA GLU A 141 18.08 -9.43 -12.69
C GLU A 141 19.35 -8.67 -12.28
N LEU A 142 19.74 -8.74 -11.01
CA LEU A 142 20.97 -8.12 -10.52
C LEU A 142 22.22 -8.72 -11.18
N ALA A 143 22.29 -10.06 -11.30
CA ALA A 143 23.39 -10.72 -11.99
C ALA A 143 23.50 -10.26 -13.45
N THR A 144 22.36 -10.11 -14.13
CA THR A 144 22.29 -9.63 -15.52
C THR A 144 22.82 -8.20 -15.64
N LEU A 145 22.36 -7.29 -14.78
CA LEU A 145 22.82 -5.90 -14.76
C LEU A 145 24.32 -5.78 -14.53
N ILE A 146 24.89 -6.59 -13.62
CA ILE A 146 26.33 -6.63 -13.38
C ILE A 146 27.09 -7.11 -14.62
N ILE A 147 26.65 -8.21 -15.24
CA ILE A 147 27.26 -8.74 -16.46
C ILE A 147 27.24 -7.69 -17.58
N GLU A 148 26.11 -7.01 -17.79
CA GLU A 148 25.98 -5.97 -18.81
C GLU A 148 26.86 -4.75 -18.53
N HIS A 149 27.01 -4.37 -17.26
CA HIS A 149 27.88 -3.27 -16.87
C HIS A 149 29.36 -3.52 -17.21
N PHE A 150 29.84 -4.75 -16.99
CA PHE A 150 31.26 -5.12 -17.18
C PHE A 150 31.57 -5.77 -18.54
N LYS A 151 30.59 -6.04 -19.40
CA LYS A 151 30.80 -6.51 -20.77
C LYS A 151 31.27 -5.42 -21.75
N LYS A 152 31.68 -4.25 -21.24
CA LYS A 152 32.34 -3.20 -22.02
C LYS A 152 33.83 -3.47 -22.18
#